data_AF-A0A937ZSZ5-F1
#
_entry.id   AF-A0A937ZSZ5-F1
#
_cell.length_a   1.000
_cell.length_b   1.000
_cell.length_c   1.000
_cell.angle_alpha   90.00
_cell.angle_beta   90.00
_cell.angle_gamma   90.00
#
_symmetry.space_group_name_H-M   'P 1'
#
loop_
_entity.id
_entity.type
_entity.pdbx_description
1 polymer ?
#
loop_
_entity_poly.entity_id
_entity_poly.type
_entity_poly.pdbx_seq_one_letter_code
_entity_poly.pdbx_strand_id
1 'polypeptide(L)'
;MDQDVVTDRDVETYETDGVVCLRGAFGREWIDLLAAGVEKDIANPGPLHTIQQTANDPGFFLTDFCMAQRLAEFRRFVLESPAGAISQRLMRSRRVNFFYDGLWVKERGTPKRTRWH
;
A
#
# COMPACT_ATOMS: atom_id res chain seq x y z
N MET A 1 -18.48 -8.97 14.02
CA MET A 1 -19.46 -8.41 13.08
C MET A 1 -18.68 -7.44 12.22
N ASP A 2 -18.29 -7.89 11.03
CA ASP A 2 -17.67 -7.02 10.02
C ASP A 2 -18.69 -5.95 9.66
N GLN A 3 -18.39 -4.70 10.01
CA GLN A 3 -19.09 -3.59 9.38
C GLN A 3 -18.67 -3.59 7.91
N ASP A 4 -19.63 -3.46 7.01
CA ASP A 4 -19.35 -3.33 5.58
C ASP A 4 -18.49 -2.06 5.38
N VAL A 5 -17.17 -2.26 5.24
CA VAL A 5 -16.17 -1.18 5.13
C VAL A 5 -16.40 -0.34 3.87
N VAL A 6 -17.16 -0.87 2.90
CA VAL A 6 -17.43 -0.24 1.60
C VAL A 6 -18.93 -0.14 1.37
N THR A 7 -19.43 1.09 1.30
CA THR A 7 -20.85 1.37 1.05
C THR A 7 -21.18 1.38 -0.46
N ASP A 8 -22.45 1.32 -0.84
CA ASP A 8 -22.87 1.52 -2.24
C ASP A 8 -22.40 2.88 -2.79
N ARG A 9 -22.44 3.92 -1.96
CA ARG A 9 -21.96 5.25 -2.33
C ARG A 9 -20.46 5.26 -2.63
N ASP A 10 -19.67 4.48 -1.89
CA ASP A 10 -18.24 4.37 -2.15
C ASP A 10 -17.96 3.70 -3.50
N VAL A 11 -18.76 2.69 -3.85
CA VAL A 11 -18.69 2.02 -5.15
C VAL A 11 -19.08 2.99 -6.27
N GLU A 12 -20.19 3.71 -6.14
CA GLU A 12 -20.62 4.71 -7.13
C GLU A 12 -19.58 5.82 -7.32
N THR A 13 -18.96 6.26 -6.21
CA THR A 13 -17.88 7.27 -6.23
C THR A 13 -16.66 6.73 -6.96
N TYR A 14 -16.23 5.51 -6.66
CA TYR A 14 -15.11 4.88 -7.37
C TYR A 14 -15.40 4.68 -8.86
N GLU A 15 -16.61 4.29 -9.24
CA GLU A 15 -17.02 4.14 -10.64
C GLU A 15 -17.05 5.46 -11.41
N THR A 16 -17.43 6.56 -10.75
CA THR A 16 -17.54 7.87 -11.38
C THR A 16 -16.21 8.62 -11.43
N ASP A 17 -15.47 8.64 -10.32
CA ASP A 17 -14.28 9.46 -10.13
C ASP A 17 -12.98 8.68 -10.38
N GLY A 18 -13.05 7.34 -10.46
CA GLY A 18 -11.90 6.45 -10.54
C GLY A 18 -11.15 6.26 -9.21
N VAL A 19 -11.60 6.89 -8.13
CA VAL A 19 -10.99 6.85 -6.80
C VAL A 19 -12.01 7.12 -5.69
N VAL A 20 -11.85 6.52 -4.52
CA VAL A 20 -12.66 6.79 -3.33
C VAL A 20 -11.83 6.73 -2.05
N CYS A 21 -12.18 7.52 -1.03
CA CYS A 21 -11.49 7.56 0.26
C CYS A 21 -12.24 6.75 1.32
N LEU A 22 -11.71 5.57 1.66
CA LEU A 22 -12.21 4.74 2.76
C LEU A 22 -11.42 5.02 4.04
N ARG A 23 -12.09 5.56 5.07
CA ARG A 23 -11.44 5.88 6.35
C ARG A 23 -11.60 4.73 7.34
N GLY A 24 -10.51 4.35 8.00
CA GLY A 24 -10.52 3.26 8.98
C GLY A 24 -10.70 1.87 8.36
N ALA A 25 -10.34 1.71 7.08
CA ALA A 25 -10.52 0.45 6.35
C ALA A 25 -9.65 -0.72 6.86
N PHE A 26 -8.59 -0.41 7.62
CA PHE A 26 -7.69 -1.40 8.19
C PHE A 26 -7.58 -1.20 9.69
N GLY A 27 -7.73 -2.30 10.44
CA GLY A 27 -7.50 -2.34 11.88
C GLY A 27 -6.04 -2.09 12.25
N ARG A 28 -5.82 -1.76 13.53
CA ARG A 28 -4.50 -1.41 14.07
C ARG A 28 -3.48 -2.53 13.87
N GLU A 29 -3.93 -3.78 13.95
CA GLU A 29 -3.12 -4.97 13.74
C GLU A 29 -2.46 -5.04 12.36
N TRP A 30 -3.17 -4.60 11.31
CA TRP A 30 -2.64 -4.56 9.95
C TRP A 30 -1.65 -3.40 9.77
N ILE A 31 -1.93 -2.27 10.40
CA ILE A 31 -1.04 -1.11 10.38
C ILE A 31 0.28 -1.44 11.08
N ASP A 32 0.24 -2.04 12.27
CA ASP A 32 1.44 -2.43 13.01
C ASP A 32 2.22 -3.53 12.28
N LEU A 33 1.53 -4.49 11.63
CA LEU A 33 2.16 -5.52 10.80
C LEU A 33 2.93 -4.90 9.62
N LEU A 34 2.31 -4.00 8.86
CA LEU A 34 2.97 -3.33 7.75
C LEU A 34 4.10 -2.42 8.22
N ALA A 35 3.95 -1.72 9.34
CA ALA A 35 5.02 -0.89 9.90
C ALA A 35 6.28 -1.73 10.19
N ALA A 36 6.12 -2.91 10.81
CA ALA A 36 7.23 -3.83 11.02
C ALA A 36 7.85 -4.33 9.70
N GLY A 37 7.02 -4.57 8.68
CA GLY A 37 7.49 -4.93 7.34
C GLY A 37 8.30 -3.82 6.68
N VAL A 38 7.86 -2.56 6.82
CA VAL A 38 8.56 -1.38 6.29
C VAL A 38 9.93 -1.23 6.93
N GLU A 39 10.05 -1.36 8.26
CA GLU A 39 11.35 -1.28 8.94
C GLU A 39 12.32 -2.38 8.47
N LYS A 40 11.81 -3.60 8.25
CA LYS A 40 12.61 -4.70 7.68
C LYS A 40 13.09 -4.38 6.27
N ASP A 41 12.23 -3.75 5.47
CA ASP A 41 12.60 -3.35 4.12
C ASP A 41 13.67 -2.26 4.11
N ILE A 42 13.53 -1.25 4.97
CA ILE A 42 14.52 -0.18 5.11
C ILE A 42 15.88 -0.75 5.52
N ALA A 43 15.89 -1.70 6.47
CA ALA A 43 17.11 -2.31 6.97
C ALA A 43 17.79 -3.25 5.94
N ASN A 44 17.00 -3.93 5.10
CA ASN A 44 17.51 -4.84 4.07
C ASN A 44 16.61 -4.80 2.82
N PRO A 45 16.79 -3.78 1.95
CA PRO A 45 15.97 -3.58 0.78
C PRO A 45 16.05 -4.75 -0.20
N GLY A 46 14.95 -4.97 -0.92
CA GLY A 46 14.85 -5.97 -1.97
C GLY A 46 15.68 -5.63 -3.20
N PRO A 47 15.81 -6.57 -4.16
CA PRO A 47 16.63 -6.36 -5.35
C PRO A 47 16.08 -5.30 -6.32
N LEU A 48 14.81 -4.91 -6.17
CA LEU A 48 14.15 -3.91 -7.01
C LEU A 48 14.08 -2.53 -6.35
N HIS A 49 14.82 -2.34 -5.25
CA HIS A 49 14.83 -1.07 -4.56
C HIS A 49 15.53 0.03 -5.36
N THR A 50 15.21 1.27 -5.02
CA THR A 50 15.91 2.45 -5.50
C THR A 50 15.95 3.47 -4.37
N ILE A 51 17.16 3.93 -4.04
CA ILE A 51 17.34 5.13 -3.24
C ILE A 51 17.12 6.32 -4.17
N GLN A 52 16.03 7.03 -3.94
CA GLN A 52 15.53 8.09 -4.84
C GLN A 52 16.22 9.44 -4.61
N GLN A 53 16.90 9.61 -3.48
CA GLN A 53 17.62 10.81 -3.10
C GLN A 53 19.03 10.83 -3.69
N THR A 54 19.53 12.03 -3.97
CA THR A 54 20.96 12.25 -4.22
C THR A 54 21.72 12.49 -2.92
N ALA A 55 23.06 12.46 -2.97
CA ALA A 55 23.89 12.73 -1.79
C ALA A 55 23.67 14.12 -1.16
N ASN A 56 23.13 15.07 -1.94
CA ASN A 56 22.89 16.45 -1.50
C ASN A 56 21.42 16.71 -1.12
N ASP A 57 20.52 15.75 -1.35
CA ASP A 57 19.11 15.93 -1.01
C ASP A 57 18.89 15.71 0.49
N PRO A 58 18.11 16.58 1.16
CA PRO A 58 17.72 16.34 2.54
C PRO A 58 16.67 15.22 2.65
N GLY A 59 16.77 14.43 3.72
CA GLY A 59 15.81 13.38 4.05
C GLY A 59 16.10 12.03 3.39
N PHE A 60 15.26 11.04 3.68
CA PHE A 60 15.35 9.69 3.16
C PHE A 60 14.16 9.35 2.24
N PHE A 61 14.45 8.84 1.05
CA PHE A 61 13.47 8.36 0.09
C PHE A 61 13.90 7.03 -0.54
N LEU A 62 13.23 5.96 -0.11
CA LEU A 62 13.35 4.62 -0.65
C LEU A 62 12.08 4.25 -1.42
N THR A 63 12.26 3.62 -2.58
CA THR A 63 11.20 2.87 -3.24
C THR A 63 11.62 1.43 -3.41
N ASP A 64 10.68 0.49 -3.29
CA ASP A 64 10.92 -0.92 -3.53
C ASP A 64 9.65 -1.60 -4.06
N PHE A 65 9.80 -2.79 -4.62
CA PHE A 65 8.72 -3.54 -5.25
C PHE A 65 8.76 -5.02 -4.84
N CYS A 66 7.59 -5.66 -4.92
CA CYS A 66 7.42 -7.09 -4.70
C CYS A 66 7.79 -7.55 -3.27
N MET A 67 7.57 -6.71 -2.25
CA MET A 67 7.81 -7.04 -0.85
C MET A 67 7.05 -8.30 -0.45
N ALA A 68 5.80 -8.49 -0.87
CA ALA A 68 4.99 -9.67 -0.57
C ALA A 68 5.59 -11.02 -1.04
N GLN A 69 6.61 -11.01 -1.92
CA GLN A 69 7.32 -12.22 -2.32
C GLN A 69 8.43 -12.63 -1.34
N ARG A 70 8.89 -11.70 -0.49
CA ARG A 70 10.07 -11.89 0.37
C ARG A 70 9.84 -11.55 1.85
N LEU A 71 8.89 -10.68 2.16
CA LEU A 71 8.54 -10.26 3.52
C LEU A 71 7.18 -10.84 3.91
N ALA A 72 7.15 -11.58 5.02
CA ALA A 72 5.95 -12.25 5.50
C ALA A 72 4.85 -11.27 5.88
N GLU A 73 5.21 -10.08 6.37
CA GLU A 73 4.28 -9.00 6.75
C GLU A 73 3.42 -8.55 5.57
N PHE A 74 4.07 -8.23 4.45
CA PHE A 74 3.40 -7.82 3.22
C PHE A 74 2.59 -8.97 2.64
N ARG A 75 3.15 -10.19 2.63
CA ARG A 75 2.43 -11.39 2.14
C ARG A 75 1.14 -11.64 2.93
N ARG A 76 1.20 -11.57 4.25
CA ARG A 76 0.05 -11.74 5.12
C ARG A 76 -0.97 -10.62 4.91
N PHE A 77 -0.52 -9.36 4.83
CA PHE A 77 -1.43 -8.25 4.57
C PHE A 77 -2.21 -8.46 3.25
N VAL A 78 -1.55 -8.80 2.14
CA VAL A 78 -2.23 -8.92 0.85
C VAL A 78 -3.15 -10.14 0.74
N LEU A 79 -2.91 -11.20 1.53
CA LEU A 79 -3.68 -12.45 1.49
C LEU A 79 -4.75 -12.56 2.58
N GLU A 80 -4.51 -11.97 3.75
CA GLU A 80 -5.30 -12.20 4.96
C GLU A 80 -6.04 -10.94 5.44
N SER A 81 -5.67 -9.74 4.97
CA SER A 81 -6.38 -8.51 5.34
C SER A 81 -7.67 -8.30 4.52
N PRO A 82 -8.53 -7.34 4.91
CA PRO A 82 -9.70 -6.96 4.12
C PRO A 82 -9.39 -6.39 2.72
N ALA A 83 -8.12 -6.13 2.36
CA ALA A 83 -7.75 -5.49 1.10
C ALA A 83 -8.38 -6.18 -0.13
N GLY A 84 -8.33 -7.51 -0.19
CA GLY A 84 -8.93 -8.27 -1.29
C GLY A 84 -10.45 -8.08 -1.41
N ALA A 85 -11.16 -8.14 -0.28
CA ALA A 85 -12.61 -7.95 -0.22
C ALA A 85 -13.02 -6.51 -0.57
N ILE A 86 -12.27 -5.51 -0.05
CA ILE A 86 -12.47 -4.10 -0.36
C ILE A 86 -12.31 -3.86 -1.87
N SER A 87 -11.20 -4.33 -2.46
CA SER A 87 -10.96 -4.20 -3.90
C SER A 87 -12.03 -4.91 -4.72
N GLN A 88 -12.45 -6.12 -4.32
CA GLN A 88 -13.50 -6.86 -5.00
C GLN A 88 -14.81 -6.06 -5.03
N ARG A 89 -15.19 -5.47 -3.89
CA ARG A 89 -16.43 -4.70 -3.74
C ARG A 89 -16.40 -3.41 -4.57
N LEU A 90 -15.32 -2.64 -4.48
CA LEU A 90 -15.15 -1.39 -5.25
C LEU A 90 -15.18 -1.63 -6.75
N MET A 91 -14.49 -2.68 -7.23
CA MET A 91 -14.41 -2.99 -8.66
C MET A 91 -15.58 -3.84 -9.18
N ARG A 92 -16.60 -4.12 -8.33
CA ARG A 92 -17.71 -5.07 -8.63
C ARG A 92 -17.24 -6.37 -9.27
N SER A 93 -16.08 -6.85 -8.87
CA SER A 93 -15.39 -7.95 -9.53
C SER A 93 -15.79 -9.28 -8.94
N ARG A 94 -15.80 -10.34 -9.76
CA ARG A 94 -16.00 -11.72 -9.26
C ARG A 94 -14.73 -12.32 -8.67
N ARG A 95 -13.57 -11.76 -9.00
CA ARG A 95 -12.26 -12.22 -8.56
C ARG A 95 -11.27 -11.06 -8.57
N VAL A 96 -10.42 -11.01 -7.56
CA VAL A 96 -9.25 -10.13 -7.49
C VAL A 96 -8.01 -11.01 -7.43
N ASN A 97 -7.00 -10.71 -8.24
CA ASN A 97 -5.69 -11.35 -8.16
C ASN A 97 -4.67 -10.31 -7.72
N PHE A 98 -3.92 -10.62 -6.67
CA PHE A 98 -2.76 -9.82 -6.32
C PHE A 98 -1.71 -9.93 -7.43
N PHE A 99 -1.23 -8.79 -7.93
CA PHE A 99 -0.23 -8.74 -8.99
C PHE A 99 1.16 -8.41 -8.43
N TYR A 100 1.31 -7.24 -7.81
CA TYR A 100 2.49 -6.87 -7.03
C TYR A 100 2.13 -5.75 -6.04
N ASP A 101 3.06 -5.46 -5.13
CA ASP A 101 3.04 -4.32 -4.22
C ASP A 101 4.24 -3.40 -4.47
N GLY A 102 4.05 -2.11 -4.19
CA GLY A 102 5.09 -1.09 -4.23
C GLY A 102 5.19 -0.40 -2.87
N LEU A 103 6.41 -0.13 -2.42
CA LEU A 103 6.68 0.61 -1.20
C LEU A 103 7.29 1.97 -1.55
N TRP A 104 6.82 3.00 -0.87
CA TRP A 104 7.40 4.35 -0.90
C TRP A 104 7.61 4.82 0.53
N VAL A 105 8.85 4.81 1.00
CA VAL A 105 9.24 5.42 2.28
C VAL A 105 9.78 6.79 1.97
N LYS A 106 9.05 7.85 2.34
CA LYS A 106 9.45 9.23 2.08
C LYS A 106 9.44 10.04 3.36
N GLU A 107 10.62 10.28 3.91
CA GLU A 107 10.77 11.07 5.12
C GLU A 107 10.57 12.57 4.87
N ARG A 108 10.24 13.28 5.96
CA ARG A 108 10.12 14.74 5.98
C ARG A 108 11.39 15.38 5.43
N GLY A 109 11.21 16.36 4.56
CA GLY A 109 12.32 17.11 3.95
C GLY A 109 12.67 16.65 2.54
N THR A 110 12.25 15.45 2.12
CA THR A 110 12.53 14.95 0.77
C THR A 110 11.88 15.85 -0.32
N PRO A 111 12.66 16.49 -1.20
CA PRO A 111 12.14 17.48 -2.16
C PRO A 111 11.41 16.86 -3.36
N LYS A 112 11.72 15.59 -3.67
CA LYS A 112 11.24 14.91 -4.88
C LYS A 112 9.73 14.66 -4.84
N ARG A 113 8.96 15.34 -5.71
CA ARG A 113 7.50 15.14 -5.83
C ARG A 113 7.19 13.90 -6.67
N THR A 114 6.10 13.20 -6.35
CA THR A 114 5.52 12.19 -7.25
C THR A 114 5.07 12.87 -8.53
N ARG A 115 5.57 12.42 -9.68
CA ARG A 115 5.20 12.98 -10.99
C ARG A 115 3.77 12.61 -11.34
N TRP A 116 3.12 13.42 -12.17
CA TRP A 116 1.83 13.06 -12.75
C TRP A 116 1.99 11.83 -13.64
N HIS A 117 1.15 10.82 -13.39
CA HIS A 117 1.05 9.58 -14.15
C HIS A 117 -0.35 9.00 -13.96
#